data_AF-A0A0J7KQR0-F1
#
_entry.id   AF-A0A0J7KQR0-F1
#
_cell.length_a   1.000
_cell.length_b   1.000
_cell.length_c   1.000
_cell.angle_alpha   90.00
_cell.angle_beta   90.00
_cell.angle_gamma   90.00
#
_symmetry.space_group_name_H-M   'P 1'
#
loop_
_entity.id
_entity.type
_entity.pdbx_description
1 polymer ?
#
loop_
_entity_poly.entity_id
_entity_poly.type
_entity_poly.pdbx_seq_one_letter_code
_entity_poly.pdbx_strand_id
1 'polypeptide(L)'
;MRKITHSLLRTDDALTYVKLALFQQKRCLSIAAKLVNNASPKVQPYMKLMRIDKPIGSWLLFWPCGWSIAMAAPVGALPDLQMLALFGTGAFIMRGAGCTINDMWDQDIDKMDRVDDILLGIKSTAIKFGDYTKFYLSGFGMIMIASLIASGLLTTQTWPYYTSVGLIAMHISNQIYTLNINNPTDCAKKFISNHRVGMILFAGIVLGNLMKKLYIKEESKIEEETEHQTVILDETKNSKDL
;
A
#
# COMPACT_ATOMS: atom_id res chain seq x y z
N MET A 1 -64.16 8.42 7.07
CA MET A 1 -63.21 8.97 8.07
C MET A 1 -62.06 8.03 8.49
N ARG A 2 -62.01 6.76 8.03
CA ARG A 2 -61.02 5.75 8.50
C ARG A 2 -59.80 5.52 7.58
N LYS A 3 -59.74 6.15 6.40
CA LYS A 3 -58.62 6.05 5.45
C LYS A 3 -57.55 7.15 5.62
N ILE A 4 -57.88 8.28 6.26
CA ILE A 4 -56.94 9.41 6.44
C ILE A 4 -56.04 9.19 7.68
N THR A 5 -56.54 8.48 8.69
CA THR A 5 -55.78 8.20 9.92
C THR A 5 -54.60 7.25 9.70
N HIS A 6 -54.69 6.34 8.72
CA HIS A 6 -53.65 5.36 8.44
C HIS A 6 -52.51 5.91 7.56
N SER A 7 -52.72 7.02 6.83
CA SER A 7 -51.67 7.68 6.05
C SER A 7 -50.84 8.63 6.90
N LEU A 8 -51.43 9.28 7.92
CA LEU A 8 -50.74 10.23 8.79
C LEU A 8 -49.81 9.52 9.81
N LEU A 9 -50.21 8.35 10.34
CA LEU A 9 -49.37 7.55 11.23
C LEU A 9 -48.08 7.03 10.56
N ARG A 10 -48.12 6.73 9.25
CA ARG A 10 -46.96 6.21 8.51
C ARG A 10 -45.93 7.30 8.17
N THR A 11 -46.37 8.53 7.97
CA THR A 11 -45.51 9.68 7.65
C THR A 11 -44.73 10.18 8.86
N ASP A 12 -45.32 10.13 10.05
CA ASP A 12 -44.62 10.53 11.29
C ASP A 12 -43.52 9.54 11.65
N ASP A 13 -43.73 8.25 11.45
CA ASP A 13 -42.70 7.23 11.64
C ASP A 13 -41.56 7.39 10.64
N ALA A 14 -41.86 7.48 9.33
CA ALA A 14 -40.83 7.63 8.31
C ALA A 14 -40.03 8.94 8.46
N LEU A 15 -40.68 10.05 8.80
CA LEU A 15 -40.01 11.32 9.06
C LEU A 15 -39.18 11.26 10.36
N THR A 16 -39.64 10.51 11.37
CA THR A 16 -38.91 10.29 12.62
C THR A 16 -37.70 9.37 12.38
N TYR A 17 -37.81 8.32 11.57
CA TYR A 17 -36.70 7.46 11.14
C TYR A 17 -35.69 8.21 10.28
N VAL A 18 -36.13 9.05 9.34
CA VAL A 18 -35.24 9.88 8.51
C VAL A 18 -34.56 10.94 9.39
N LYS A 19 -35.28 11.58 10.32
CA LYS A 19 -34.68 12.53 11.26
C LYS A 19 -33.72 11.84 12.23
N LEU A 20 -34.03 10.64 12.73
CA LEU A 20 -33.14 9.83 13.57
C LEU A 20 -31.89 9.38 12.81
N ALA A 21 -32.04 8.86 11.59
CA ALA A 21 -30.93 8.47 10.73
C ALA A 21 -30.02 9.67 10.40
N LEU A 22 -30.61 10.82 10.03
CA LEU A 22 -29.87 12.06 9.77
C LEU A 22 -29.23 12.64 11.04
N PHE A 23 -29.86 12.50 12.21
CA PHE A 23 -29.32 12.97 13.49
C PHE A 23 -28.18 12.07 13.99
N GLN A 24 -28.31 10.76 13.81
CA GLN A 24 -27.27 9.76 14.12
C GLN A 24 -26.08 9.91 13.15
N GLN A 25 -26.34 10.22 11.88
CA GLN A 25 -25.30 10.57 10.91
C GLN A 25 -24.57 11.88 11.25
N LYS A 26 -25.28 12.91 11.75
CA LYS A 26 -24.68 14.20 12.19
C LYS A 26 -23.85 14.09 13.48
N ARG A 27 -24.27 13.25 14.43
CA ARG A 27 -23.58 13.08 15.73
C ARG A 27 -22.28 12.26 15.62
N CYS A 28 -22.19 11.42 14.58
CA CYS A 28 -21.00 10.66 14.21
C CYS A 28 -20.05 11.39 13.24
N LEU A 29 -20.19 12.70 13.01
CA LEU A 29 -19.13 13.45 12.33
C LEU A 29 -17.89 13.49 13.24
N SER A 30 -16.97 12.58 12.94
CA SER A 30 -15.61 12.59 13.47
C SER A 30 -15.00 13.99 13.35
N ILE A 31 -14.11 14.37 14.27
CA ILE A 31 -13.37 15.65 14.24
C ILE A 31 -12.75 15.87 12.85
N ALA A 32 -12.30 14.78 12.21
CA ALA A 32 -11.80 14.78 10.85
C ALA A 32 -12.85 15.23 9.82
N ALA A 33 -14.10 14.77 9.94
CA ALA A 33 -15.20 15.20 9.07
C ALA A 33 -15.55 16.69 9.26
N LYS A 34 -15.43 17.24 10.48
CA LYS A 34 -15.59 18.68 10.71
C LYS A 34 -14.49 19.49 10.05
N LEU A 35 -13.25 19.03 10.11
CA LEU A 35 -12.09 19.68 9.50
C LEU A 35 -12.21 19.73 7.97
N VAL A 36 -12.65 18.63 7.36
CA VAL A 36 -12.90 18.54 5.92
C VAL A 36 -14.04 19.49 5.49
N ASN A 37 -15.13 19.56 6.26
CA ASN A 37 -16.26 20.43 5.92
C ASN A 37 -15.99 21.93 6.13
N ASN A 38 -15.01 22.30 6.96
CA ASN A 38 -14.61 23.69 7.16
C ASN A 38 -13.60 24.18 6.12
N ALA A 39 -13.10 23.30 5.26
CA ALA A 39 -12.14 23.66 4.23
C ALA A 39 -12.80 24.31 3.00
N SER A 40 -11.99 24.94 2.15
CA SER A 40 -12.46 25.63 0.94
C SER A 40 -13.30 24.71 0.03
N PRO A 41 -14.42 25.21 -0.56
CA PRO A 41 -15.33 24.40 -1.40
C PRO A 41 -14.64 23.67 -2.56
N LYS A 42 -13.50 24.20 -3.05
CA LYS A 42 -12.72 23.58 -4.12
C LYS A 42 -11.94 22.34 -3.67
N VAL A 43 -11.56 22.26 -2.39
CA VAL A 43 -10.70 21.19 -1.84
C VAL A 43 -11.53 20.10 -1.16
N GLN A 44 -12.73 20.45 -0.66
CA GLN A 44 -13.69 19.51 -0.09
C GLN A 44 -13.91 18.23 -0.92
N PRO A 45 -14.15 18.30 -2.25
CA PRO A 45 -14.36 17.09 -3.05
C PRO A 45 -13.12 16.17 -3.05
N TYR A 46 -11.92 16.73 -3.11
CA TYR A 46 -10.67 15.94 -3.07
C TYR A 46 -10.43 15.29 -1.69
N MET A 47 -10.69 16.01 -0.60
CA MET A 47 -10.52 15.47 0.76
C MET A 47 -11.54 14.39 1.10
N LYS A 48 -12.78 14.51 0.58
CA LYS A 48 -13.79 13.45 0.67
C LYS A 48 -13.40 12.23 -0.19
N LEU A 49 -12.80 12.44 -1.36
CA LEU A 49 -12.27 11.35 -2.20
C LEU A 49 -11.18 10.54 -1.48
N MET A 50 -10.26 11.25 -0.82
CA MET A 50 -9.22 10.62 0.01
C MET A 50 -9.77 10.00 1.31
N ARG A 51 -11.09 10.08 1.53
CA ARG A 51 -11.82 9.62 2.73
C ARG A 51 -11.20 10.12 4.04
N ILE A 52 -10.68 11.35 4.02
CA ILE A 52 -10.05 12.01 5.18
C ILE A 52 -11.08 12.20 6.30
N ASP A 53 -12.37 12.28 5.97
CA ASP A 53 -13.48 12.31 6.92
C ASP A 53 -13.55 11.06 7.82
N LYS A 54 -13.03 9.91 7.35
CA LYS A 54 -13.02 8.62 8.05
C LYS A 54 -11.58 8.09 8.17
N PRO A 55 -10.77 8.64 9.09
CA PRO A 55 -9.36 8.28 9.21
C PRO A 55 -9.13 6.84 9.69
N ILE A 56 -10.18 6.13 10.12
CA ILE A 56 -10.12 4.75 10.59
C ILE A 56 -9.39 3.82 9.62
N GLY A 57 -9.53 4.05 8.30
CA GLY A 57 -8.82 3.26 7.29
C GLY A 57 -7.31 3.49 7.28
N SER A 58 -6.86 4.74 7.44
CA SER A 58 -5.44 5.07 7.52
C SER A 58 -4.82 4.57 8.83
N TRP A 59 -5.57 4.65 9.94
CA TRP A 59 -5.17 4.05 11.21
C TRP A 59 -5.02 2.53 11.11
N LEU A 60 -5.94 1.86 10.42
CA LEU A 60 -5.89 0.41 10.22
C LEU A 60 -4.66 -0.03 9.40
N LEU A 61 -4.23 0.77 8.43
CA LEU A 61 -2.98 0.52 7.70
C LEU A 61 -1.73 0.81 8.56
N PHE A 62 -1.76 1.87 9.36
CA PHE A 62 -0.61 2.31 10.14
C PHE A 62 -0.30 1.39 11.33
N TRP A 63 -1.32 0.98 12.09
CA TRP A 63 -1.16 0.23 13.33
C TRP A 63 -0.33 -1.06 13.21
N PRO A 64 -0.54 -1.95 12.21
CA PRO A 64 0.30 -3.13 12.03
C PRO A 64 1.76 -2.80 11.69
N CYS A 65 2.02 -1.70 10.97
CA CYS A 65 3.38 -1.21 10.72
C CYS A 65 4.01 -0.65 12.01
N GLY A 66 3.25 0.13 12.79
CA GLY A 66 3.71 0.68 14.06
C GLY A 66 4.12 -0.39 15.06
N TRP A 67 3.32 -1.46 15.18
CA TRP A 67 3.68 -2.63 16.00
C TRP A 67 4.94 -3.33 15.49
N SER A 68 5.07 -3.52 14.18
CA SER A 68 6.27 -4.13 13.58
C SER A 68 7.53 -3.30 13.87
N ILE A 69 7.46 -1.96 13.77
CA ILE A 69 8.58 -1.07 14.09
C ILE A 69 8.91 -1.14 15.58
N ALA A 70 7.90 -1.16 16.45
CA ALA A 70 8.11 -1.30 17.89
C ALA A 70 8.77 -2.63 18.26
N MET A 71 8.40 -3.73 17.59
CA MET A 71 9.04 -5.04 17.79
C MET A 71 10.46 -5.11 17.20
N ALA A 72 10.75 -4.33 16.17
CA ALA A 72 12.09 -4.26 15.56
C ALA A 72 13.05 -3.32 16.31
N ALA A 73 12.54 -2.49 17.23
CA ALA A 73 13.35 -1.56 17.99
C ALA A 73 14.29 -2.30 18.97
N PRO A 74 15.53 -1.81 19.17
CA PRO A 74 16.45 -2.41 20.14
C PRO A 74 15.93 -2.29 21.57
N VAL A 75 16.31 -3.24 22.42
CA VAL A 75 15.85 -3.31 23.82
C VAL A 75 16.18 -2.00 24.57
N GLY A 76 15.16 -1.39 25.16
CA GLY A 76 15.30 -0.14 25.93
C GLY A 76 15.30 1.16 25.10
N ALA A 77 15.19 1.08 23.76
CA ALA A 77 15.06 2.26 22.91
C ALA A 77 13.60 2.51 22.53
N LEU A 78 13.25 3.78 22.30
CA LEU A 78 11.97 4.13 21.68
C LEU A 78 12.00 3.74 20.19
N PRO A 79 10.86 3.33 19.61
CA PRO A 79 10.77 3.08 18.17
C PRO A 79 11.18 4.33 17.40
N ASP A 80 11.96 4.13 16.33
CA ASP A 80 12.47 5.23 15.53
C ASP A 80 11.31 6.09 15.00
N LEU A 81 11.27 7.33 15.46
CA LEU A 81 10.21 8.28 15.12
C LEU A 81 10.22 8.60 13.62
N GLN A 82 11.39 8.52 12.97
CA GLN A 82 11.51 8.71 11.53
C GLN A 82 10.78 7.59 10.77
N MET A 83 10.98 6.32 11.15
CA MET A 83 10.24 5.20 10.56
C MET A 83 8.73 5.30 10.83
N LEU A 84 8.32 5.65 12.05
CA LEU A 84 6.90 5.86 12.36
C LEU A 84 6.27 6.96 11.49
N ALA A 85 6.95 8.10 11.31
CA ALA A 85 6.48 9.18 10.46
C ALA A 85 6.42 8.77 8.98
N LEU A 86 7.42 8.02 8.50
CA LEU A 86 7.48 7.53 7.13
C LEU A 86 6.33 6.56 6.83
N PHE A 87 6.12 5.55 7.68
CA PHE A 87 5.03 4.59 7.55
C PHE A 87 3.66 5.22 7.77
N GLY A 88 3.54 6.20 8.68
CA GLY A 88 2.30 6.97 8.88
C GLY A 88 1.92 7.77 7.64
N THR A 89 2.88 8.48 7.05
CA THR A 89 2.68 9.23 5.81
C THR A 89 2.35 8.29 4.65
N GLY A 90 3.07 7.16 4.55
CA GLY A 90 2.81 6.12 3.55
C GLY A 90 1.42 5.51 3.67
N ALA A 91 0.96 5.18 4.88
CA ALA A 91 -0.38 4.65 5.14
C ALA A 91 -1.48 5.63 4.72
N PHE A 92 -1.28 6.93 4.98
CA PHE A 92 -2.21 7.98 4.56
C PHE A 92 -2.30 8.10 3.04
N ILE A 93 -1.15 8.15 2.34
CA ILE A 93 -1.09 8.23 0.88
C ILE A 93 -1.69 6.96 0.25
N MET A 94 -1.32 5.78 0.74
CA MET A 94 -1.78 4.49 0.21
C MET A 94 -3.30 4.34 0.37
N ARG A 95 -3.88 4.83 1.48
CA ARG A 95 -5.33 4.85 1.66
C ARG A 95 -6.01 5.75 0.63
N GLY A 96 -5.50 6.96 0.42
CA GLY A 96 -6.04 7.88 -0.58
C GLY A 96 -5.97 7.31 -2.00
N ALA A 97 -4.85 6.69 -2.37
CA ALA A 97 -4.67 6.01 -3.65
C ALA A 97 -5.64 4.82 -3.79
N GLY A 98 -5.74 3.96 -2.76
CA GLY A 98 -6.64 2.82 -2.77
C GLY A 98 -8.11 3.19 -2.88
N CYS A 99 -8.56 4.26 -2.21
CA CYS A 99 -9.91 4.78 -2.36
C CYS A 99 -10.16 5.32 -3.77
N THR A 100 -9.21 6.06 -4.34
CA THR A 100 -9.35 6.61 -5.71
C THR A 100 -9.47 5.50 -6.75
N ILE A 101 -8.65 4.46 -6.63
CA ILE A 101 -8.69 3.32 -7.54
C ILE A 101 -9.97 2.50 -7.35
N ASN A 102 -10.44 2.31 -6.12
CA ASN A 102 -11.72 1.65 -5.86
C ASN A 102 -12.88 2.43 -6.48
N ASP A 103 -12.94 3.75 -6.29
CA ASP A 103 -13.96 4.61 -6.87
C ASP A 103 -13.90 4.61 -8.42
N MET A 104 -12.72 4.39 -9.02
CA MET A 104 -12.59 4.18 -10.48
C MET A 104 -13.19 2.84 -10.93
N TRP A 105 -13.10 1.79 -10.11
CA TRP A 105 -13.61 0.45 -10.45
C TRP A 105 -15.10 0.29 -10.20
N ASP A 106 -15.64 0.94 -9.16
CA ASP A 106 -17.07 0.96 -8.88
C ASP A 106 -17.87 1.71 -9.97
N GLN A 107 -17.21 2.50 -10.83
CA GLN A 107 -17.86 3.27 -11.91
C GLN A 107 -18.71 2.42 -12.87
N ASP A 108 -18.29 1.20 -13.22
CA ASP A 108 -19.06 0.34 -14.13
C ASP A 108 -20.26 -0.33 -13.44
N ILE A 109 -20.19 -0.51 -12.12
CA ILE A 109 -21.33 -0.95 -11.30
C ILE A 109 -22.31 0.22 -11.13
N ASP A 110 -21.80 1.42 -10.82
CA ASP A 110 -22.61 2.65 -10.70
C ASP A 110 -23.20 3.10 -12.05
N LYS A 111 -22.60 2.72 -13.19
CA LYS A 111 -23.21 2.94 -14.53
C LYS A 111 -24.51 2.18 -14.74
N MET A 112 -24.78 1.11 -13.98
CA MET A 112 -26.10 0.47 -13.96
C MET A 112 -27.11 1.27 -13.11
N ASP A 113 -26.65 2.03 -12.11
CA ASP A 113 -27.45 2.90 -11.22
C ASP A 113 -27.50 4.37 -11.68
N ARG A 114 -26.94 4.68 -12.86
CA ARG A 114 -26.74 6.02 -13.45
C ARG A 114 -28.00 6.90 -13.53
N VAL A 115 -29.18 6.30 -13.49
CA VAL A 115 -30.46 7.02 -13.52
C VAL A 115 -30.67 7.82 -12.23
N ASP A 116 -30.19 7.31 -11.10
CA ASP A 116 -30.32 7.95 -9.79
C ASP A 116 -29.18 8.95 -9.51
N ASP A 117 -27.98 8.71 -10.05
CA ASP A 117 -26.81 9.58 -9.83
C ASP A 117 -26.85 10.91 -10.61
N ILE A 118 -27.48 10.91 -11.79
CA ILE A 118 -27.69 12.14 -12.58
C ILE A 118 -28.62 13.10 -11.81
N LEU A 119 -29.54 12.56 -10.99
CA LEU A 119 -30.43 13.34 -10.13
C LEU A 119 -29.68 14.01 -8.97
N LEU A 120 -28.54 13.45 -8.52
CA LEU A 120 -27.71 13.94 -7.41
C LEU A 120 -26.54 14.84 -7.83
N GLY A 121 -26.30 15.04 -9.13
CA GLY A 121 -25.36 16.05 -9.65
C GLY A 121 -23.87 15.75 -9.41
N ILE A 122 -23.50 14.50 -9.14
CA ILE A 122 -22.12 14.10 -8.89
C ILE A 122 -21.42 13.83 -10.24
N LYS A 123 -20.70 14.81 -10.78
CA LYS A 123 -19.84 14.61 -11.95
C LYS A 123 -18.61 13.78 -11.54
N SER A 124 -18.65 12.48 -11.83
CA SER A 124 -17.55 11.56 -11.48
C SER A 124 -16.25 11.94 -12.22
N THR A 125 -15.20 12.19 -11.43
CA THR A 125 -13.83 12.50 -11.88
C THR A 125 -13.21 11.34 -12.69
N ALA A 126 -13.79 10.14 -12.61
CA ALA A 126 -13.32 8.92 -13.25
C ALA A 126 -13.22 9.01 -14.78
N ILE A 127 -14.03 9.85 -15.43
CA ILE A 127 -13.98 10.05 -16.90
C ILE A 127 -12.67 10.69 -17.35
N LYS A 128 -12.00 11.51 -16.52
CA LYS A 128 -10.79 12.23 -16.92
C LYS A 128 -9.49 11.42 -16.75
N PHE A 129 -9.54 10.34 -15.97
CA PHE A 129 -8.38 9.48 -15.72
C PHE A 129 -8.30 8.25 -16.63
N GLY A 130 -9.39 7.86 -17.30
CA GLY A 130 -9.48 6.64 -18.10
C GLY A 130 -8.37 6.50 -19.15
N ASP A 131 -8.15 7.52 -19.98
CA ASP A 131 -7.18 7.46 -21.09
C ASP A 131 -5.72 7.47 -20.60
N TYR A 132 -5.44 8.09 -19.45
CA TYR A 132 -4.09 8.23 -18.90
C TYR A 132 -3.76 7.17 -17.83
N THR A 133 -4.69 6.27 -17.49
CA THR A 133 -4.49 5.32 -16.38
C THR A 133 -3.26 4.44 -16.59
N LYS A 134 -3.02 3.92 -17.80
CA LYS A 134 -1.82 3.11 -18.11
C LYS A 134 -0.52 3.88 -17.91
N PHE A 135 -0.52 5.18 -18.22
CA PHE A 135 0.64 6.05 -18.03
C PHE A 135 0.96 6.22 -16.54
N TYR A 136 -0.04 6.53 -15.72
CA TYR A 136 0.15 6.62 -14.27
C TYR A 136 0.55 5.28 -13.64
N LEU A 137 -0.05 4.16 -14.07
CA LEU A 137 0.31 2.82 -13.60
C LEU A 137 1.77 2.47 -13.93
N SER A 138 2.23 2.83 -15.13
CA SER A 138 3.63 2.68 -15.53
C SER A 138 4.55 3.55 -14.67
N GLY A 139 4.20 4.81 -14.44
CA GLY A 139 4.97 5.71 -13.58
C GLY A 139 5.12 5.18 -12.15
N PHE A 140 4.02 4.76 -11.53
CA PHE A 140 4.06 4.15 -10.19
C PHE A 140 4.83 2.83 -10.17
N GLY A 141 4.66 1.99 -11.20
CA GLY A 141 5.40 0.74 -11.36
C GLY A 141 6.91 0.98 -11.42
N MET A 142 7.35 1.97 -12.22
CA MET A 142 8.77 2.33 -12.33
C MET A 142 9.34 2.85 -11.01
N ILE A 143 8.61 3.72 -10.30
CA ILE A 143 9.02 4.23 -8.99
C ILE A 143 9.14 3.08 -7.99
N MET A 144 8.19 2.14 -7.99
CA MET A 144 8.24 0.96 -7.13
C MET A 144 9.48 0.11 -7.41
N ILE A 145 9.77 -0.24 -8.67
CA ILE A 145 10.96 -1.02 -9.03
C ILE A 145 12.25 -0.28 -8.66
N ALA A 146 12.33 1.03 -8.92
CA ALA A 146 13.48 1.84 -8.55
C ALA A 146 13.71 1.85 -7.03
N SER A 147 12.64 1.96 -6.23
CA SER A 147 12.73 1.90 -4.77
C SER A 147 13.20 0.54 -4.25
N LEU A 148 12.76 -0.56 -4.88
CA LEU A 148 13.22 -1.91 -4.54
C LEU A 148 14.71 -2.11 -4.86
N ILE A 149 15.16 -1.60 -6.02
CA ILE A 149 16.59 -1.66 -6.38
C ILE A 149 17.41 -0.82 -5.40
N ALA A 150 17.00 0.41 -5.11
CA ALA A 150 17.68 1.27 -4.15
C ALA A 150 17.77 0.60 -2.77
N SER A 151 16.68 -0.02 -2.30
CA SER A 151 16.68 -0.78 -1.04
C SER A 151 17.66 -1.97 -1.06
N GLY A 152 17.81 -2.66 -2.19
CA GLY A 152 18.76 -3.77 -2.34
C GLY A 152 20.22 -3.29 -2.31
N LEU A 153 20.51 -2.15 -2.94
CA LEU A 153 21.82 -1.53 -2.95
C LEU A 153 22.22 -1.05 -1.54
N LEU A 154 21.30 -0.40 -0.82
CA LEU A 154 21.53 0.07 0.55
C LEU A 154 21.76 -1.07 1.55
N THR A 155 21.26 -2.28 1.27
CA THR A 155 21.37 -3.45 2.16
C THR A 155 22.43 -4.46 1.70
N THR A 156 23.21 -4.13 0.65
CA THR A 156 24.20 -5.02 0.01
C THR A 156 23.65 -6.42 -0.21
N GLN A 157 22.48 -6.51 -0.84
CA GLN A 157 21.77 -7.77 -1.01
C GLN A 157 22.37 -8.62 -2.14
N THR A 158 22.18 -9.95 -2.07
CA THR A 158 22.76 -10.90 -3.03
C THR A 158 21.95 -11.02 -4.33
N TRP A 159 22.51 -11.69 -5.34
CA TRP A 159 21.91 -11.87 -6.67
C TRP A 159 20.46 -12.43 -6.69
N PRO A 160 20.00 -13.35 -5.79
CA PRO A 160 18.63 -13.88 -5.84
C PRO A 160 17.56 -12.81 -5.56
N TYR A 161 17.91 -11.77 -4.80
CA TYR A 161 17.02 -10.63 -4.60
C TYR A 161 16.81 -9.87 -5.92
N TYR A 162 17.88 -9.55 -6.64
CA TYR A 162 17.78 -8.81 -7.90
C TYR A 162 17.06 -9.59 -9.00
N THR A 163 17.21 -10.92 -9.05
CA THR A 163 16.44 -11.75 -9.98
C THR A 163 14.94 -11.74 -9.65
N SER A 164 14.57 -11.76 -8.37
CA SER A 164 13.17 -11.61 -7.96
C SER A 164 12.59 -10.24 -8.35
N VAL A 165 13.36 -9.16 -8.22
CA VAL A 165 12.95 -7.81 -8.66
C VAL A 165 12.74 -7.77 -10.17
N GLY A 166 13.60 -8.42 -10.96
CA GLY A 166 13.43 -8.55 -12.41
C GLY A 166 12.15 -9.30 -12.80
N LEU A 167 11.83 -10.39 -12.09
CA LEU A 167 10.58 -11.14 -12.30
C LEU A 167 9.35 -10.29 -11.99
N ILE A 168 9.39 -9.48 -10.93
CA ILE A 168 8.32 -8.54 -10.57
C ILE A 168 8.16 -7.48 -11.66
N ALA A 169 9.25 -6.89 -12.14
CA ALA A 169 9.22 -5.90 -13.21
C ALA A 169 8.58 -6.49 -14.49
N MET A 170 8.95 -7.72 -14.86
CA MET A 170 8.35 -8.41 -16.00
C MET A 170 6.87 -8.72 -15.78
N HIS A 171 6.49 -9.17 -14.58
CA HIS A 171 5.10 -9.47 -14.24
C HIS A 171 4.21 -8.22 -14.34
N ILE A 172 4.64 -7.11 -13.74
CA ILE A 172 3.88 -5.84 -13.76
C ILE A 172 3.85 -5.25 -15.18
N SER A 173 4.95 -5.28 -15.92
CA SER A 173 4.97 -4.80 -17.31
C SER A 173 3.95 -5.56 -18.18
N ASN A 174 3.90 -6.89 -18.04
CA ASN A 174 2.91 -7.71 -18.73
C ASN A 174 1.48 -7.41 -18.28
N GLN A 175 1.26 -7.15 -16.98
CA GLN A 175 -0.06 -6.74 -16.48
C GLN A 175 -0.49 -5.40 -17.08
N ILE A 176 0.37 -4.37 -17.08
CA ILE A 176 0.07 -3.04 -17.61
C ILE A 176 -0.19 -3.09 -19.13
N TYR A 177 0.61 -3.86 -19.86
CA TYR A 177 0.45 -4.03 -21.30
C TYR A 177 -0.90 -4.67 -21.66
N THR A 178 -1.23 -5.79 -21.01
CA THR A 178 -2.46 -6.55 -21.27
C THR A 178 -3.71 -5.99 -20.60
N LEU A 179 -3.57 -4.98 -19.72
CA LEU A 179 -4.68 -4.39 -19.00
C LEU A 179 -5.71 -3.79 -19.95
N ASN A 180 -6.96 -4.22 -19.83
CA ASN A 180 -8.09 -3.59 -20.49
C ASN A 180 -8.92 -2.80 -19.47
N ILE A 181 -8.75 -1.48 -19.45
CA ILE A 181 -9.44 -0.57 -18.51
C ILE A 181 -10.96 -0.57 -18.74
N ASN A 182 -11.42 -0.86 -19.96
CA ASN A 182 -12.84 -0.91 -20.29
C ASN A 182 -13.53 -2.19 -19.81
N ASN A 183 -12.79 -3.12 -19.18
CA ASN A 183 -13.34 -4.35 -18.63
C ASN A 183 -13.07 -4.41 -17.11
N PRO A 184 -14.09 -4.19 -16.25
CA PRO A 184 -13.91 -4.14 -14.80
C PRO A 184 -13.51 -5.52 -14.23
N THR A 185 -13.93 -6.60 -14.89
CA THR A 185 -13.56 -7.96 -14.47
C THR A 185 -12.09 -8.29 -14.75
N ASP A 186 -11.53 -7.77 -15.84
CA ASP A 186 -10.10 -7.91 -16.13
C ASP A 186 -9.29 -7.09 -15.12
N CYS A 187 -9.69 -5.86 -14.83
CA CYS A 187 -9.07 -5.01 -13.82
C CYS A 187 -9.05 -5.68 -12.43
N ALA A 188 -10.18 -6.24 -11.99
CA ALA A 188 -10.27 -6.94 -10.71
C ALA A 188 -9.36 -8.19 -10.67
N LYS A 189 -9.29 -8.96 -11.77
CA LYS A 189 -8.38 -10.12 -11.87
C LYS A 189 -6.92 -9.70 -11.80
N LYS A 190 -6.52 -8.62 -12.48
CA LYS A 190 -5.16 -8.08 -12.43
C LYS A 190 -4.82 -7.57 -11.03
N PHE A 191 -5.75 -6.88 -10.38
CA PHE A 191 -5.59 -6.42 -9.00
C PHE A 191 -5.39 -7.58 -8.02
N ILE A 192 -6.26 -8.59 -8.07
CA ILE A 192 -6.14 -9.78 -7.21
C ILE A 192 -4.82 -10.50 -7.50
N SER A 193 -4.39 -10.57 -8.77
CA SER A 193 -3.10 -11.16 -9.14
C SER A 193 -1.89 -10.43 -8.53
N ASN A 194 -2.05 -9.21 -8.02
CA ASN A 194 -0.96 -8.45 -7.41
C ASN A 194 -0.38 -9.12 -6.15
N HIS A 195 -1.12 -10.03 -5.49
CA HIS A 195 -0.56 -10.82 -4.39
C HIS A 195 0.67 -11.66 -4.82
N ARG A 196 0.78 -12.04 -6.10
CA ARG A 196 1.94 -12.76 -6.66
C ARG A 196 3.22 -11.95 -6.58
N VAL A 197 3.13 -10.62 -6.74
CA VAL A 197 4.28 -9.73 -6.59
C VAL A 197 4.86 -9.84 -5.17
N GLY A 198 4.00 -9.83 -4.17
CA GLY A 198 4.41 -10.00 -2.77
C GLY A 198 5.09 -11.34 -2.51
N MET A 199 4.54 -12.44 -3.05
CA MET A 199 5.14 -13.77 -2.88
C MET A 199 6.52 -13.88 -3.54
N ILE A 200 6.69 -13.34 -4.76
CA ILE A 200 7.97 -13.35 -5.47
C ILE A 200 9.03 -12.55 -4.70
N LEU A 201 8.67 -11.34 -4.23
CA LEU A 201 9.58 -10.50 -3.47
C LEU A 201 10.00 -11.16 -2.15
N PHE A 202 9.03 -11.74 -1.43
CA PHE A 202 9.29 -12.43 -0.17
C PHE A 202 10.27 -13.59 -0.35
N ALA A 203 10.04 -14.45 -1.35
CA ALA A 203 10.93 -15.56 -1.67
C ALA A 203 12.35 -15.05 -2.03
N GLY A 204 12.45 -13.98 -2.81
CA GLY A 204 13.72 -13.35 -3.17
C GLY A 204 14.50 -12.82 -1.96
N ILE A 205 13.83 -12.19 -1.00
CA ILE A 205 14.46 -11.70 0.24
C ILE A 205 14.95 -12.87 1.11
N VAL A 206 14.13 -13.90 1.31
CA VAL A 206 14.50 -15.07 2.11
C VAL A 206 15.69 -15.79 1.49
N LEU A 207 15.64 -16.08 0.18
CA LEU A 207 16.72 -16.74 -0.53
C LEU A 207 17.99 -15.87 -0.55
N GLY A 208 17.83 -14.56 -0.73
CA GLY A 208 18.94 -13.61 -0.70
C GLY A 208 19.67 -13.60 0.65
N ASN A 209 18.91 -13.59 1.75
CA ASN A 209 19.47 -13.63 3.11
C ASN A 209 20.14 -14.98 3.43
N LEU A 210 19.57 -16.10 2.97
CA LEU A 210 20.18 -17.43 3.12
C LEU A 210 21.50 -17.53 2.37
N MET A 211 21.56 -17.05 1.12
CA MET A 211 22.78 -17.02 0.32
C MET A 211 23.83 -16.07 0.91
N LYS A 212 23.43 -14.91 1.43
CA LYS A 212 24.34 -13.97 2.11
C LYS A 212 25.01 -14.64 3.30
N LYS A 213 24.27 -15.45 4.07
CA LYS A 213 24.82 -16.23 5.18
C LYS A 213 25.84 -17.28 4.73
N LEU A 214 25.61 -17.92 3.58
CA LEU A 214 26.56 -18.90 3.03
C LEU A 214 27.85 -18.22 2.56
N TYR A 215 27.72 -17.08 1.87
CA TYR A 215 28.87 -16.31 1.38
C TYR A 215 29.78 -15.84 2.53
N ILE A 216 29.19 -15.23 3.57
CA ILE A 216 29.93 -14.78 4.76
C ILE A 216 30.63 -15.96 5.46
N LYS A 217 29.96 -17.12 5.52
CA LYS A 217 30.52 -18.32 6.15
C LYS A 217 31.70 -18.91 5.35
N GLU A 218 31.65 -18.81 4.03
CA GLU A 218 32.71 -19.28 3.14
C GLU A 218 33.93 -18.35 3.21
N GLU A 219 33.70 -17.03 3.24
CA GLU A 219 34.74 -16.00 3.40
C GLU A 219 35.49 -16.12 4.73
N SER A 220 34.77 -16.29 5.85
CA SER A 220 35.41 -16.49 7.17
C SER A 220 36.26 -17.76 7.23
N LYS A 221 35.86 -18.80 6.50
CA LYS A 221 36.59 -20.07 6.48
C LYS A 221 37.88 -19.97 5.69
N ILE A 222 37.87 -19.21 4.58
CA ILE A 222 39.04 -18.94 3.75
C ILE A 222 40.04 -18.05 4.51
N GLU A 223 39.57 -17.05 5.26
CA GLU A 223 40.43 -16.22 6.12
C GLU A 223 41.13 -17.07 7.20
N GLU A 224 40.39 -17.95 7.91
CA GLU A 224 40.98 -18.86 8.90
C GLU A 224 42.03 -19.81 8.29
N GLU A 225 41.75 -20.38 7.10
CA GLU A 225 42.69 -21.26 6.40
C GLU A 225 43.96 -20.52 5.93
N THR A 226 43.79 -19.26 5.50
CA THR A 226 44.90 -18.43 5.03
C THR A 226 45.78 -17.97 6.20
N GLU A 227 45.19 -17.56 7.33
CA GLU A 227 45.92 -17.16 8.52
C GLU A 227 46.72 -18.34 9.09
N HIS A 228 46.11 -19.52 9.20
CA HIS A 228 46.80 -20.74 9.66
C HIS A 228 47.96 -21.14 8.73
N GLN A 229 47.81 -20.96 7.42
CA GLN A 229 48.88 -21.23 6.45
C GLN A 229 50.05 -20.24 6.61
N THR A 230 49.77 -18.96 6.86
CA THR A 230 50.82 -17.94 7.08
C THR A 230 51.63 -18.18 8.36
N VAL A 231 50.98 -18.58 9.45
CA VAL A 231 51.66 -18.89 10.73
C VAL A 231 52.62 -20.07 10.58
N ILE A 232 52.22 -21.16 9.89
CA ILE A 232 53.10 -22.32 9.66
C ILE A 232 54.31 -21.95 8.79
N LEU A 233 54.12 -21.08 7.79
CA LEU A 233 55.21 -20.62 6.93
C LEU A 233 56.22 -19.76 7.70
N ASP A 234 55.78 -18.93 8.64
CA ASP A 234 56.68 -18.17 9.50
C ASP A 234 57.44 -19.06 10.51
N GLU A 235 56.78 -20.03 11.14
CA GLU A 235 57.46 -20.99 12.03
C GLU A 235 58.53 -21.82 11.30
N THR A 236 58.23 -22.31 10.11
CA THR A 236 59.19 -23.09 9.31
C THR A 236 60.34 -22.26 8.77
N LYS A 237 60.16 -20.96 8.58
CA LYS A 237 61.23 -20.04 8.21
C LYS A 237 62.15 -19.75 9.39
N ASN A 238 61.57 -19.46 10.56
CA ASN A 238 62.31 -19.19 11.79
C ASN A 238 63.10 -20.41 12.30
N SER A 239 62.62 -21.63 12.03
CA SER A 239 63.34 -22.87 12.35
C SER A 239 64.49 -23.21 11.39
N LYS A 240 64.57 -22.58 10.21
CA LYS A 240 65.66 -22.82 9.23
C LYS A 240 66.80 -21.80 9.33
N ASP A 241 66.56 -20.67 9.99
CA ASP A 241 67.53 -19.60 10.22
C ASP A 241 68.33 -19.78 11.54
N LEU A 242 68.14 -20.92 12.24
CA LEU A 242 68.83 -21.31 13.48
C LEU A 242 69.76 -22.51 13.24
#